data_AF-A0A6P2B051-F1
#
_entry.id   AF-A0A6P2B051-F1
#
_cell.length_a   1.000
_cell.length_b   1.000
_cell.length_c   1.000
_cell.angle_alpha   90.00
_cell.angle_beta   90.00
_cell.angle_gamma   90.00
#
_symmetry.space_group_name_H-M   'P 1'
#
loop_
_entity.id
_entity.type
_entity.pdbx_description
1 polymer ?
#
loop_
_entity_poly.entity_id
_entity_poly.type
_entity_poly.pdbx_seq_one_letter_code
_entity_poly.pdbx_strand_id
1 'polypeptide(L)'
;MHGAVSRTATLNFQPTLTSLSDHNRLRLFSGSANPLLAQEIARYLGMDLGPMIRKQFADGELYIQIQESIRGCDVYLVQPTCRPVNDHLMELLIIIDACRRASARQITAVIPYYGYARADRKTAGRESITAKLVANLMTQAGANRIVAMDLHSAQIQGYFDIPFDHVYGSPVLLNYLLSKQLEDLVVVSPDVGGVAR
;
A
#
# COMPACT_ATOMS: atom_id res chain seq x y z
N MET A 1 -34.38 52.52 20.99
CA MET A 1 -34.02 51.81 19.74
C MET A 1 -33.32 50.51 20.10
N HIS A 2 -33.65 49.44 19.38
CA HIS A 2 -33.29 48.06 19.65
C HIS A 2 -31.78 47.83 19.72
N GLY A 3 -31.28 47.29 20.84
CA GLY A 3 -29.91 46.80 21.00
C GLY A 3 -29.95 45.31 21.36
N ALA A 4 -29.54 44.47 20.42
CA ALA A 4 -29.66 43.02 20.45
C ALA A 4 -28.78 42.37 21.52
N VAL A 5 -29.35 41.39 22.22
CA VAL A 5 -28.65 40.47 23.11
C VAL A 5 -27.88 39.46 22.23
N SER A 6 -26.56 39.59 22.17
CA SER A 6 -25.71 38.57 21.53
C SER A 6 -25.58 37.37 22.47
N ARG A 7 -26.40 36.34 22.24
CA ARG A 7 -26.21 35.03 22.86
C ARG A 7 -25.13 34.29 22.08
N THR A 8 -23.91 34.29 22.60
CA THR A 8 -22.84 33.42 22.10
C THR A 8 -23.23 31.97 22.35
N ALA A 9 -23.74 31.29 21.32
CA ALA A 9 -23.90 29.85 21.34
C ALA A 9 -22.50 29.23 21.20
N THR A 10 -21.87 28.93 22.33
CA THR A 10 -20.77 27.97 22.37
C THR A 10 -21.34 26.61 21.97
N LEU A 11 -21.22 26.28 20.68
CA LEU A 11 -21.40 24.92 20.19
C LEU A 11 -20.34 24.06 20.88
N ASN A 12 -20.72 23.41 21.97
CA ASN A 12 -19.95 22.33 22.57
C ASN A 12 -19.86 21.22 21.52
N PHE A 13 -18.73 21.17 20.82
CA PHE A 13 -18.34 20.03 20.02
C PHE A 13 -17.98 18.90 20.99
N GLN A 14 -19.00 18.18 21.46
CA GLN A 14 -18.77 16.86 22.01
C GLN A 14 -18.50 15.95 20.80
N PRO A 15 -17.29 15.41 20.64
CA PRO A 15 -17.12 14.32 19.70
C PRO A 15 -17.98 13.18 20.26
N THR A 16 -19.09 12.89 19.60
CA THR A 16 -19.79 11.63 19.78
C THR A 16 -18.74 10.55 19.57
N LEU A 17 -18.38 9.86 20.65
CA LEU A 17 -17.59 8.63 20.61
C LEU A 17 -18.40 7.62 19.79
N THR A 18 -18.25 7.67 18.47
CA THR A 18 -18.62 6.58 17.58
C THR A 18 -17.86 5.37 18.12
N SER A 19 -18.61 4.34 18.50
CA SER A 19 -18.08 3.17 19.18
C SER A 19 -16.90 2.58 18.40
N LEU A 20 -15.85 2.19 19.13
CA LEU A 20 -14.62 1.51 18.68
C LEU A 20 -14.89 0.10 18.11
N SER A 21 -15.96 -0.12 17.34
CA SER A 21 -16.44 -1.43 16.89
C SER A 21 -16.17 -1.76 15.42
N ASP A 22 -15.74 -0.80 14.59
CA ASP A 22 -15.45 -1.07 13.16
C ASP A 22 -14.03 -1.61 12.93
N HIS A 23 -13.09 -1.37 13.85
CA HIS A 23 -11.73 -1.94 13.77
C HIS A 23 -11.69 -3.44 13.97
N ASN A 24 -12.73 -4.06 14.53
CA ASN A 24 -12.69 -5.47 14.92
C ASN A 24 -12.52 -6.43 13.71
N ARG A 25 -12.74 -5.92 12.49
CA ARG A 25 -12.59 -6.69 11.25
C ARG A 25 -11.37 -6.33 10.41
N LEU A 26 -10.70 -5.21 10.68
CA LEU A 26 -9.52 -4.81 9.92
C LEU A 26 -8.27 -5.46 10.50
N ARG A 27 -7.43 -6.06 9.66
CA ARG A 27 -6.16 -6.68 10.06
C ARG A 27 -5.05 -6.17 9.16
N LEU A 28 -3.98 -5.67 9.76
CA LEU A 28 -2.82 -5.15 9.04
C LEU A 28 -1.62 -6.07 9.29
N PHE A 29 -1.01 -6.59 8.23
CA PHE A 29 0.23 -7.36 8.33
C PHE A 29 1.32 -6.68 7.51
N SER A 30 2.56 -6.94 7.92
CA SER A 30 3.76 -6.53 7.18
C SER A 30 4.49 -7.76 6.71
N GLY A 31 4.96 -7.75 5.46
CA GLY A 31 6.06 -8.63 5.09
C GLY A 31 7.41 -8.04 5.52
N SER A 32 8.51 -8.60 5.02
CA SER A 32 9.86 -8.23 5.45
C SER A 32 10.46 -7.00 4.77
N ALA A 33 9.88 -6.51 3.68
CA ALA A 33 10.53 -5.52 2.82
C ALA A 33 10.64 -4.13 3.43
N ASN A 34 9.65 -3.71 4.23
CA ASN A 34 9.69 -2.43 4.95
C ASN A 34 8.82 -2.44 6.22
N PRO A 35 9.25 -3.14 7.29
CA PRO A 35 8.49 -3.24 8.53
C PRO A 35 8.34 -1.89 9.26
N LEU A 36 9.29 -0.96 9.07
CA LEU A 36 9.23 0.36 9.67
C LEU A 36 8.04 1.16 9.14
N LEU A 37 7.87 1.19 7.81
CA LEU A 37 6.72 1.85 7.19
C LEU A 37 5.41 1.20 7.60
N ALA A 38 5.35 -0.13 7.64
CA ALA A 38 4.14 -0.83 8.07
C ALA A 38 3.78 -0.50 9.52
N GLN A 39 4.77 -0.39 10.41
CA GLN A 39 4.56 0.01 11.80
C GLN A 39 4.10 1.46 11.93
N GLU A 40 4.61 2.38 11.10
CA GLU A 40 4.13 3.76 11.05
C GLU A 40 2.68 3.86 10.58
N ILE A 41 2.31 3.09 9.55
CA ILE A 41 0.92 2.98 9.08
C ILE A 41 0.03 2.43 10.21
N ALA A 42 0.45 1.35 10.87
CA ALA A 42 -0.29 0.75 11.98
C ALA A 42 -0.53 1.77 13.11
N ARG A 43 0.53 2.49 13.52
CA ARG A 43 0.47 3.52 14.54
C ARG A 43 -0.48 4.66 14.14
N TYR A 44 -0.42 5.10 12.89
CA TYR A 44 -1.31 6.14 12.37
C TYR A 44 -2.79 5.70 12.42
N LEU A 45 -3.06 4.40 12.18
CA LEU A 45 -4.39 3.81 12.27
C LEU A 45 -4.83 3.47 13.71
N GLY A 46 -3.97 3.69 14.71
CA GLY A 46 -4.26 3.38 16.11
C GLY A 46 -4.34 1.89 16.41
N MET A 47 -3.58 1.06 15.68
CA MET A 47 -3.57 -0.40 15.85
C MET A 47 -2.17 -1.00 15.76
N ASP A 48 -2.05 -2.27 16.13
CA ASP A 48 -0.82 -3.04 15.97
C ASP A 48 -0.82 -3.88 14.68
N LEU A 49 0.37 -4.28 14.25
CA LEU A 49 0.51 -5.30 13.21
C LEU A 49 0.04 -6.65 13.75
N GLY A 50 -0.74 -7.36 12.94
CA GLY A 50 -1.17 -8.71 13.23
C GLY A 50 0.01 -9.67 13.38
N PRO A 51 -0.03 -10.61 14.34
CA PRO A 51 1.07 -11.53 14.58
C PRO A 51 1.21 -12.53 13.43
N MET A 52 2.41 -12.67 12.91
CA MET A 52 2.75 -13.58 11.82
C MET A 52 4.13 -14.18 12.06
N ILE A 53 4.26 -15.50 11.92
CA ILE A 53 5.57 -16.16 11.86
C ILE A 53 6.05 -16.09 10.42
N ARG A 54 7.24 -15.53 10.24
CA ARG A 54 8.04 -15.63 9.03
C ARG A 54 9.37 -16.29 9.37
N LYS A 55 9.70 -17.38 8.70
CA LYS A 55 11.04 -17.99 8.79
C LYS A 55 11.48 -18.47 7.42
N GLN A 56 12.78 -18.60 7.25
CA GLN A 56 13.39 -19.19 6.07
C GLN A 56 13.95 -20.56 6.45
N PHE A 57 13.69 -21.57 5.65
CA PHE A 57 14.30 -22.89 5.79
C PHE A 57 15.76 -22.86 5.28
N ALA A 58 16.51 -23.91 5.58
CA ALA A 58 17.95 -23.97 5.27
C ALA A 58 18.27 -23.93 3.76
N ASP A 59 17.32 -24.32 2.93
CA ASP A 59 17.38 -24.29 1.46
C ASP A 59 16.91 -22.96 0.85
N GLY A 60 16.44 -22.01 1.68
CA GLY A 60 15.98 -20.70 1.26
C GLY A 60 14.47 -20.56 1.10
N GLU A 61 13.69 -21.64 1.25
CA GLU A 61 12.23 -21.58 1.16
C GLU A 61 11.61 -20.77 2.30
N LEU A 62 10.53 -20.05 2.00
CA LEU A 62 9.82 -19.22 2.98
C LEU A 62 8.67 -19.99 3.63
N TYR A 63 8.59 -19.88 4.95
CA TYR A 63 7.45 -20.32 5.74
C TYR A 63 6.73 -19.11 6.33
N ILE A 64 5.43 -19.05 6.10
CA ILE A 64 4.53 -18.02 6.62
C ILE A 64 3.39 -18.69 7.38
N GLN A 65 3.08 -18.19 8.57
CA GLN A 65 1.92 -18.60 9.34
C GLN A 65 1.29 -17.42 10.06
N ILE A 66 0.05 -17.09 9.71
CA ILE A 66 -0.78 -16.12 10.42
C ILE A 66 -1.13 -16.68 11.81
N GLN A 67 -0.82 -15.95 12.89
CA GLN A 67 -0.92 -16.45 14.27
C GLN A 67 -2.26 -16.10 14.95
N GLU A 68 -3.18 -15.48 14.23
CA GLU A 68 -4.52 -15.17 14.74
C GLU A 68 -5.60 -15.50 13.71
N SER A 69 -6.84 -15.64 14.18
CA SER A 69 -7.97 -15.86 13.27
C SER A 69 -8.26 -14.57 12.50
N ILE A 70 -8.18 -14.67 11.18
CA ILE A 70 -8.55 -13.61 10.24
C ILE A 70 -9.81 -13.95 9.43
N ARG A 71 -10.56 -14.99 9.85
CA ARG A 71 -11.77 -15.44 9.15
C ARG A 71 -12.78 -14.30 9.07
N GLY A 72 -13.14 -13.91 7.85
CA GLY A 72 -14.09 -12.83 7.61
C GLY A 72 -13.55 -11.42 7.84
N CYS A 73 -12.25 -11.27 8.13
CA CYS A 73 -11.58 -9.97 8.27
C CYS A 73 -11.21 -9.38 6.91
N ASP A 74 -11.07 -8.04 6.86
CA ASP A 74 -10.41 -7.35 5.75
C ASP A 74 -8.93 -7.20 6.09
N VAL A 75 -8.09 -7.81 5.27
CA VAL A 75 -6.66 -7.89 5.48
C VAL A 75 -5.97 -6.88 4.57
N TYR A 76 -5.08 -6.08 5.14
CA TYR A 76 -4.17 -5.19 4.44
C TYR A 76 -2.75 -5.70 4.62
N LEU A 77 -2.04 -5.89 3.52
CA LEU A 77 -0.68 -6.45 3.50
C LEU A 77 0.30 -5.41 2.99
N VAL A 78 1.12 -4.83 3.87
CA VAL A 78 2.16 -3.87 3.48
C VAL A 78 3.41 -4.64 3.09
N GLN A 79 3.74 -4.63 1.80
CA GLN A 79 4.92 -5.31 1.27
C GLN A 79 5.35 -4.70 -0.07
N PRO A 80 6.30 -3.74 -0.04
CA PRO A 80 7.00 -3.33 -1.24
C PRO A 80 7.72 -4.51 -1.90
N THR A 81 7.78 -4.55 -3.23
CA THR A 81 8.57 -5.56 -3.98
C THR A 81 9.92 -4.97 -4.41
N CYS A 82 10.62 -4.34 -3.46
CA CYS A 82 11.95 -3.76 -3.63
C CYS A 82 13.05 -4.82 -3.47
N ARG A 83 14.34 -4.46 -3.58
CA ARG A 83 15.45 -5.42 -3.49
C ARG A 83 15.48 -6.11 -2.10
N PRO A 84 15.66 -7.45 -2.04
CA PRO A 84 15.69 -8.41 -3.15
C PRO A 84 14.28 -8.69 -3.73
N VAL A 85 14.10 -8.34 -5.01
CA VAL A 85 12.76 -8.19 -5.63
C VAL A 85 11.99 -9.52 -5.66
N ASN A 86 12.68 -10.61 -6.00
CA ASN A 86 12.04 -11.92 -6.15
C ASN A 86 11.62 -12.50 -4.81
N ASP A 87 12.47 -12.41 -3.79
CA ASP A 87 12.17 -12.90 -2.45
C ASP A 87 10.99 -12.13 -1.84
N HIS A 88 10.98 -10.80 -1.93
CA HIS A 88 9.87 -10.00 -1.43
C HIS A 88 8.57 -10.23 -2.20
N LEU A 89 8.65 -10.46 -3.52
CA LEU A 89 7.50 -10.83 -4.33
C LEU A 89 6.97 -12.20 -3.92
N MET A 90 7.84 -13.21 -3.80
CA MET A 90 7.42 -14.55 -3.38
C MET A 90 6.83 -14.54 -1.97
N GLU A 91 7.44 -13.80 -1.04
CA GLU A 91 6.91 -13.58 0.30
C GLU A 91 5.50 -13.01 0.26
N LEU A 92 5.27 -11.95 -0.53
CA LEU A 92 3.93 -11.36 -0.71
C LEU A 92 2.92 -12.39 -1.20
N LEU A 93 3.26 -13.15 -2.24
CA LEU A 93 2.36 -14.17 -2.81
C LEU A 93 2.01 -15.26 -1.79
N ILE A 94 2.99 -15.70 -0.99
CA ILE A 94 2.79 -16.70 0.07
C ILE A 94 1.92 -16.13 1.20
N ILE A 95 2.13 -14.88 1.61
CA ILE A 95 1.27 -14.23 2.63
C ILE A 95 -0.18 -14.11 2.12
N ILE A 96 -0.38 -13.68 0.87
CA ILE A 96 -1.71 -13.61 0.25
C ILE A 96 -2.39 -14.99 0.26
N ASP A 97 -1.68 -16.04 -0.15
CA ASP A 97 -2.23 -17.40 -0.17
C ASP A 97 -2.58 -17.89 1.25
N ALA A 98 -1.72 -17.64 2.24
CA ALA A 98 -1.98 -17.96 3.64
C ALA A 98 -3.24 -17.25 4.16
N CYS A 99 -3.40 -15.95 3.86
CA CYS A 99 -4.59 -15.19 4.24
C CYS A 99 -5.86 -15.71 3.56
N ARG A 100 -5.78 -16.04 2.26
CA ARG A 100 -6.90 -16.58 1.48
C ARG A 100 -7.38 -17.92 2.06
N ARG A 101 -6.44 -18.84 2.35
CA ARG A 101 -6.76 -20.15 2.94
C ARG A 101 -7.25 -20.02 4.38
N ALA A 102 -6.83 -19.00 5.11
CA ALA A 102 -7.37 -18.64 6.41
C ALA A 102 -8.77 -17.96 6.36
N SER A 103 -9.40 -17.91 5.17
CA SER A 103 -10.75 -17.39 4.95
C SER A 103 -10.89 -15.89 5.26
N ALA A 104 -9.86 -15.09 4.98
CA ALA A 104 -10.00 -13.63 4.93
C ALA A 104 -11.13 -13.24 3.97
N ARG A 105 -11.92 -12.23 4.34
CA ARG A 105 -13.02 -11.73 3.48
C ARG A 105 -12.46 -10.97 2.29
N GLN A 106 -11.48 -10.11 2.52
CA GLN A 106 -10.77 -9.34 1.50
C GLN A 106 -9.29 -9.27 1.83
N ILE A 107 -8.46 -9.27 0.80
CA ILE A 107 -7.00 -9.11 0.88
C ILE A 107 -6.60 -7.96 -0.02
N THR A 108 -6.17 -6.86 0.58
CA THR A 108 -5.64 -5.68 -0.11
C THR A 108 -4.11 -5.71 -0.01
N ALA A 109 -3.43 -5.84 -1.14
CA ALA A 109 -1.97 -5.72 -1.18
C ALA A 109 -1.60 -4.24 -1.29
N VAL A 110 -0.92 -3.73 -0.26
CA VAL A 110 -0.38 -2.37 -0.20
C VAL A 110 1.09 -2.44 -0.60
N ILE A 111 1.41 -1.91 -1.78
CA ILE A 111 2.70 -2.05 -2.47
C ILE A 111 3.30 -0.64 -2.68
N PRO A 112 3.95 -0.05 -1.66
CA PRO A 112 4.56 1.28 -1.77
C PRO A 112 5.61 1.42 -2.88
N TYR A 113 6.23 0.32 -3.29
CA TYR A 113 7.11 0.27 -4.45
C TYR A 113 6.82 -1.01 -5.25
N TYR A 114 6.38 -0.83 -6.50
CA TYR A 114 6.09 -1.93 -7.42
C TYR A 114 7.35 -2.31 -8.22
N GLY A 115 8.02 -3.37 -7.79
CA GLY A 115 9.10 -4.01 -8.52
C GLY A 115 8.68 -4.46 -9.92
N TYR A 116 9.65 -4.59 -10.83
CA TYR A 116 9.41 -4.90 -12.25
C TYR A 116 8.61 -3.86 -13.05
N ALA A 117 8.19 -2.73 -12.47
CA ALA A 117 7.40 -1.70 -13.15
C ALA A 117 8.04 -1.12 -14.42
N ARG A 118 9.36 -1.23 -14.61
CA ARG A 118 10.06 -0.79 -15.83
C ARG A 118 9.90 -1.74 -17.02
N ALA A 119 9.49 -2.98 -16.78
CA ALA A 119 9.25 -3.99 -17.81
C ALA A 119 7.74 -4.08 -18.12
N ASP A 120 7.18 -2.96 -18.58
CA ASP A 120 5.75 -2.70 -18.83
C ASP A 120 5.38 -2.67 -20.33
N ARG A 121 6.30 -3.04 -21.20
CA ARG A 121 6.03 -3.23 -22.64
C ARG A 121 7.18 -3.99 -23.26
N LYS A 122 6.96 -4.43 -24.49
CA LYS A 122 8.03 -4.95 -25.34
C LYS A 122 8.66 -3.78 -26.08
N THR A 123 9.94 -3.54 -25.85
CA THR A 123 10.77 -2.63 -26.64
C THR A 123 11.45 -3.35 -27.80
N ALA A 124 11.64 -4.66 -27.67
CA ALA A 124 12.16 -5.54 -28.71
C ALA A 124 11.34 -6.84 -28.85
N GLY A 125 11.64 -7.59 -29.91
CA GLY A 125 11.08 -8.92 -30.12
C GLY A 125 11.47 -9.88 -28.98
N ARG A 126 10.53 -10.76 -28.58
CA ARG A 126 10.73 -11.84 -27.59
C ARG A 126 11.04 -11.38 -26.16
N GLU A 127 10.75 -10.13 -25.81
CA GLU A 127 10.80 -9.67 -24.42
C GLU A 127 9.56 -10.08 -23.62
N SER A 128 9.75 -10.24 -22.31
CA SER A 128 8.66 -10.42 -21.34
C SER A 128 8.08 -9.06 -20.91
N ILE A 129 6.79 -9.05 -20.53
CA ILE A 129 6.17 -7.91 -19.85
C ILE A 129 6.03 -8.29 -18.38
N THR A 130 7.14 -8.23 -17.63
CA THR A 130 7.20 -8.77 -16.26
C THR A 130 6.25 -8.03 -15.32
N ALA A 131 6.00 -6.74 -15.52
CA ALA A 131 5.01 -6.00 -14.74
C ALA A 131 3.60 -6.62 -14.85
N LYS A 132 3.20 -7.10 -16.04
CA LYS A 132 1.92 -7.81 -16.26
C LYS A 132 1.95 -9.22 -15.68
N LEU A 133 3.08 -9.93 -15.79
CA LEU A 133 3.24 -11.25 -15.15
C LEU A 133 3.02 -11.14 -13.63
N VAL A 134 3.68 -10.17 -12.99
CA VAL A 134 3.54 -9.93 -11.54
C VAL A 134 2.09 -9.60 -11.17
N ALA A 135 1.41 -8.77 -11.96
CA ALA A 135 0.00 -8.45 -11.75
C ALA A 135 -0.90 -9.69 -11.79
N ASN A 136 -0.66 -10.56 -12.78
CA ASN A 136 -1.36 -11.83 -12.90
C ASN A 136 -1.09 -12.73 -11.68
N LEU A 137 0.17 -12.85 -11.24
CA LEU A 137 0.54 -13.67 -10.09
C LEU A 137 -0.14 -13.21 -8.79
N MET A 138 -0.14 -11.90 -8.51
CA MET A 138 -0.81 -11.33 -7.34
C MET A 138 -2.33 -11.58 -7.36
N THR A 139 -2.95 -11.40 -8.53
CA THR A 139 -4.37 -11.65 -8.73
C THR A 139 -4.71 -13.13 -8.52
N GLN A 140 -3.92 -14.04 -9.11
CA GLN A 140 -4.11 -15.48 -8.98
C GLN A 140 -3.82 -16.03 -7.56
N ALA A 141 -2.85 -15.44 -6.86
CA ALA A 141 -2.60 -15.75 -5.46
C ALA A 141 -3.81 -15.41 -4.56
N GLY A 142 -4.61 -14.41 -4.96
CA GLY A 142 -5.88 -14.09 -4.32
C GLY A 142 -6.00 -12.67 -3.78
N ALA A 143 -5.17 -11.73 -4.24
CA ALA A 143 -5.40 -10.32 -3.92
C ALA A 143 -6.74 -9.87 -4.50
N ASN A 144 -7.53 -9.14 -3.70
CA ASN A 144 -8.81 -8.58 -4.10
C ASN A 144 -8.71 -7.12 -4.53
N ARG A 145 -7.67 -6.42 -4.07
CA ARG A 145 -7.39 -5.01 -4.37
C ARG A 145 -5.90 -4.75 -4.26
N ILE A 146 -5.39 -3.84 -5.08
CA ILE A 146 -4.03 -3.32 -4.98
C ILE A 146 -4.06 -1.85 -4.61
N VAL A 147 -3.20 -1.44 -3.70
CA VAL A 147 -2.85 -0.03 -3.48
C VAL A 147 -1.37 0.11 -3.79
N ALA A 148 -0.99 0.97 -4.73
CA ALA A 148 0.41 1.20 -5.06
C ALA A 148 0.72 2.68 -5.21
N MET A 149 1.99 3.05 -5.03
CA MET A 149 2.44 4.43 -5.07
C MET A 149 3.38 4.68 -6.24
N ASP A 150 3.18 5.81 -6.93
CA ASP A 150 4.05 6.35 -7.98
C ASP A 150 4.60 5.29 -8.96
N LEU A 151 3.70 4.59 -9.64
CA LEU A 151 4.06 3.60 -10.65
C LEU A 151 4.96 4.22 -11.71
N HIS A 152 5.91 3.42 -12.21
CA HIS A 152 6.76 3.84 -13.33
C HIS A 152 5.93 4.27 -14.56
N SER A 153 4.81 3.59 -14.77
CA SER A 153 3.88 3.78 -15.87
C SER A 153 2.46 3.64 -15.33
N ALA A 154 1.62 4.65 -15.52
CA ALA A 154 0.26 4.67 -15.00
C ALA A 154 -0.61 3.57 -15.63
N GLN A 155 -0.25 3.09 -16.82
CA GLN A 155 -0.94 2.02 -17.55
C GLN A 155 -0.86 0.67 -16.85
N ILE A 156 0.09 0.47 -15.92
CA ILE A 156 0.18 -0.74 -15.09
C ILE A 156 -1.12 -0.98 -14.31
N GLN A 157 -1.89 0.06 -14.00
CA GLN A 157 -3.23 -0.09 -13.41
C GLN A 157 -4.13 -1.00 -14.26
N GLY A 158 -4.07 -0.85 -15.59
CA GLY A 158 -4.83 -1.67 -16.54
C GLY A 158 -4.32 -3.11 -16.68
N TYR A 159 -3.25 -3.49 -15.97
CA TYR A 159 -2.82 -4.89 -15.89
C TYR A 159 -3.60 -5.71 -14.87
N PHE A 160 -4.29 -5.06 -13.95
CA PHE A 160 -5.08 -5.71 -12.94
C PHE A 160 -6.56 -5.75 -13.37
N ASP A 161 -7.14 -6.94 -13.29
CA ASP A 161 -8.59 -7.14 -13.48
C ASP A 161 -9.37 -6.97 -12.16
N ILE A 162 -8.67 -6.53 -11.10
CA ILE A 162 -9.18 -6.22 -9.76
C ILE A 162 -9.01 -4.73 -9.48
N PRO A 163 -9.80 -4.15 -8.54
CA PRO A 163 -9.65 -2.74 -8.16
C PRO A 163 -8.20 -2.37 -7.81
N PHE A 164 -7.77 -1.23 -8.33
CA PHE A 164 -6.43 -0.70 -8.15
C PHE A 164 -6.50 0.77 -7.74
N ASP A 165 -5.90 1.12 -6.61
CA ASP A 165 -5.77 2.49 -6.15
C ASP A 165 -4.32 2.96 -6.35
N HIS A 166 -4.12 3.90 -7.28
CA HIS A 166 -2.81 4.51 -7.54
C HIS A 166 -2.66 5.81 -6.76
N VAL A 167 -1.79 5.79 -5.76
CA VAL A 167 -1.50 6.92 -4.87
C VAL A 167 -0.27 7.67 -5.36
N TYR A 168 -0.26 8.99 -5.20
CA TYR A 168 0.85 9.85 -5.61
C TYR A 168 1.59 10.41 -4.40
N GLY A 169 2.92 10.29 -4.39
CA GLY A 169 3.77 10.88 -3.35
C GLY A 169 4.06 12.37 -3.59
N SER A 170 3.78 12.88 -4.79
CA SER A 170 4.08 14.27 -5.18
C SER A 170 3.50 15.33 -4.23
N PRO A 171 2.28 15.21 -3.64
CA PRO A 171 1.80 16.23 -2.70
C PRO A 171 2.68 16.35 -1.45
N VAL A 172 3.27 15.24 -0.97
CA VAL A 172 4.18 15.24 0.18
C VAL A 172 5.48 15.98 -0.17
N LEU A 173 6.05 15.69 -1.34
CA LEU A 173 7.26 16.34 -1.83
C LEU A 173 7.05 17.84 -2.06
N LEU A 174 5.93 18.21 -2.68
CA LEU A 174 5.57 19.61 -2.93
C LEU A 174 5.40 20.39 -1.62
N ASN A 175 4.69 19.82 -0.64
CA ASN A 175 4.54 20.45 0.68
C ASN A 175 5.90 20.68 1.35
N TYR A 176 6.82 19.71 1.25
CA TYR A 176 8.17 19.87 1.78
C TYR A 176 8.94 20.99 1.05
N LEU A 177 8.92 21.01 -0.29
CA LEU A 177 9.62 22.04 -1.08
C LEU A 177 9.06 23.45 -0.82
N LEU A 178 7.73 23.59 -0.74
CA LEU A 178 7.07 24.85 -0.40
C LEU A 178 7.48 25.34 1.00
N SER A 179 7.66 24.43 1.97
CA SER A 179 8.12 24.80 3.31
C SER A 179 9.53 25.40 3.35
N LYS A 180 10.33 25.23 2.29
CA LYS A 180 11.68 25.79 2.18
C LYS A 180 11.73 27.23 1.72
N GLN A 181 10.62 27.81 1.24
CA GLN A 181 10.54 29.21 0.81
C GLN A 181 11.67 29.60 -0.17
N LEU A 182 11.94 28.74 -1.15
CA LEU A 182 13.00 28.97 -2.14
C LEU A 182 12.55 30.05 -3.14
N GLU A 183 13.41 31.03 -3.37
CA GLU A 183 13.24 32.04 -4.43
C GLU A 183 13.77 31.50 -5.77
N ASP A 184 13.19 31.95 -6.89
CA ASP A 184 13.60 31.61 -8.26
C ASP A 184 13.78 30.10 -8.54
N LEU A 185 12.87 29.27 -8.02
CA LEU A 185 12.91 27.82 -8.17
C LEU A 185 12.68 27.37 -9.61
N VAL A 186 13.55 26.47 -10.10
CA VAL A 186 13.38 25.74 -11.37
C VAL A 186 13.35 24.24 -11.08
N VAL A 187 12.32 23.57 -11.59
CA VAL A 187 12.21 22.10 -11.56
C VAL A 187 12.79 21.53 -12.85
N VAL A 188 13.74 20.60 -12.73
CA VAL A 188 14.44 20.00 -13.87
C VAL A 188 14.06 18.53 -13.98
N SER A 189 13.58 18.12 -15.16
CA SER A 189 13.41 16.70 -15.45
C SER A 189 14.76 16.07 -15.81
N PRO A 190 15.14 14.93 -15.19
CA PRO A 190 16.41 14.27 -15.49
C PRO A 190 16.43 13.60 -16.87
N ASP A 191 15.27 13.30 -17.44
CA ASP A 191 15.11 12.69 -18.76
C ASP A 191 13.75 13.05 -19.38
N VAL A 192 13.51 12.61 -20.62
CA VAL A 192 12.26 12.88 -21.35
C VAL A 192 11.05 12.18 -20.73
N GLY A 193 11.24 11.01 -20.11
CA GLY A 193 10.17 10.25 -19.47
C GLY A 193 9.64 10.91 -18.19
N GLY A 194 10.47 11.71 -17.52
CA GLY A 194 10.11 12.44 -16.31
C GLY A 194 9.39 13.77 -16.53
N VAL A 195 9.30 14.28 -17.77
CA VAL A 195 8.79 15.65 -18.02
C VAL A 195 7.33 15.85 -17.58
N ALA A 196 6.52 14.80 -17.64
CA ALA A 196 5.11 14.85 -17.24
C ALA A 196 4.88 14.64 -15.74
N ARG A 197 5.91 14.34 -14.96
CA ARG A 197 5.84 14.03 -13.52
C ARG A 197 5.93 15.29 -12.65
#